data_AF-A0A0M4ELM6-F1
#
_entry.id   AF-A0A0M4ELM6-F1
#
_cell.length_a   1.000
_cell.length_b   1.000
_cell.length_c   1.000
_cell.angle_alpha   90.00
_cell.angle_beta   90.00
_cell.angle_gamma   90.00
#
_symmetry.space_group_name_H-M   'P 1'
#
loop_
_entity.id
_entity.type
_entity.pdbx_description
1 polymer ?
#
loop_
_entity_poly.entity_id
_entity_poly.type
_entity_poly.pdbx_seq_one_letter_code
_entity_poly.pdbx_strand_id
1 'polypeptide(L)'
;MDEDDWKFHFFDTVKGSDWLGDQKAIHYMCKNAAEAIYELDQFGMPFSRTEAGKIYQRPFGGQTLGYGKGGMAKRACSCADRTGHALIHTLYGQTLKYGEMCQYFVDYFVMDLLMDEGRCVGCLAWNMDDGTFHRFISKNTVIASGGCGRV
;
A
#
# COMPACT_ATOMS: atom_id res chain seq x y z
N MET A 1 -26.24 0.42 4.66
CA MET A 1 -24.83 0.87 4.59
C MET A 1 -24.90 2.34 4.85
N ASP A 2 -24.20 2.83 5.89
CA ASP A 2 -24.23 4.26 6.21
C ASP A 2 -23.64 5.05 5.04
N GLU A 3 -24.17 6.25 4.77
CA GLU A 3 -23.70 7.10 3.68
C GLU A 3 -22.30 7.65 4.04
N ASP A 4 -21.26 7.21 3.33
CA ASP A 4 -19.87 7.64 3.53
C ASP A 4 -19.41 8.56 2.38
N ASP A 5 -18.46 9.44 2.66
CA ASP A 5 -17.84 10.35 1.70
C ASP A 5 -16.31 10.30 1.90
N TRP A 6 -15.54 10.26 0.82
CA TRP A 6 -14.08 10.30 0.88
C TRP A 6 -13.55 11.54 1.63
N LYS A 7 -14.33 12.63 1.67
CA LYS A 7 -14.02 13.84 2.45
C LYS A 7 -14.02 13.58 3.96
N PHE A 8 -14.83 12.64 4.45
CA PHE A 8 -14.80 12.24 5.86
C PHE A 8 -13.53 11.46 6.17
N HIS A 9 -13.13 10.54 5.27
CA HIS A 9 -11.84 9.86 5.36
C HIS A 9 -10.68 10.87 5.34
N PHE A 10 -10.70 11.84 4.42
CA PHE A 10 -9.71 12.93 4.39
C PHE A 10 -9.63 13.69 5.71
N PHE A 11 -10.76 14.11 6.27
CA PHE A 11 -10.81 14.79 7.56
C PHE A 11 -10.19 13.96 8.68
N ASP A 12 -10.59 12.69 8.79
CA ASP A 12 -10.08 11.78 9.82
C ASP A 12 -8.57 11.57 9.67
N THR A 13 -8.05 11.45 8.45
CA THR A 13 -6.62 11.28 8.20
C THR A 13 -5.83 12.55 8.53
N VAL A 14 -6.32 13.75 8.16
CA VAL A 14 -5.66 15.02 8.52
C VAL A 14 -5.62 15.19 10.04
N LYS A 15 -6.76 14.99 10.71
CA LYS A 15 -6.84 15.05 12.18
C LYS A 15 -5.95 14.00 12.84
N GLY A 16 -5.97 12.77 12.35
CA GLY A 16 -5.17 11.66 12.87
C GLY A 16 -3.66 11.85 12.69
N SER A 17 -3.25 12.64 11.69
CA SER A 17 -1.85 13.04 11.49
C SER A 17 -1.39 14.14 12.44
N ASP A 18 -2.26 14.62 13.34
CA ASP A 18 -2.02 15.78 14.21
C ASP A 18 -1.57 17.02 13.41
N TRP A 19 -2.22 17.23 12.25
CA TRP A 19 -1.94 18.29 11.28
C TRP A 19 -0.51 18.33 10.70
N LEU A 20 0.31 17.31 10.95
CA LEU A 20 1.65 17.21 10.38
C LEU A 20 1.66 16.63 8.95
N GLY A 21 0.58 15.94 8.56
CA GLY A 21 0.49 15.31 7.24
C GLY A 21 0.25 16.32 6.11
N ASP A 22 0.93 16.12 4.97
CA ASP A 22 0.69 16.91 3.76
C ASP A 22 -0.72 16.63 3.21
N GLN A 23 -1.59 17.64 3.31
CA GLN A 23 -2.98 17.52 2.92
C GLN A 23 -3.17 17.29 1.42
N LYS A 24 -2.23 17.68 0.55
CA LYS A 24 -2.31 17.36 -0.89
C LYS A 24 -2.16 15.86 -1.12
N ALA A 25 -1.20 15.23 -0.43
CA ALA A 25 -1.00 13.79 -0.49
C ALA A 25 -2.19 13.03 0.13
N ILE A 26 -2.69 13.49 1.28
CA ILE A 26 -3.86 12.88 1.95
C ILE A 26 -5.12 13.00 1.08
N HIS A 27 -5.35 14.15 0.44
CA HIS A 27 -6.45 14.33 -0.51
C HIS A 27 -6.34 13.31 -1.65
N TYR A 28 -5.18 13.21 -2.30
CA TYR A 28 -4.98 12.24 -3.36
C TYR A 28 -5.26 10.81 -2.89
N MET A 29 -4.71 10.41 -1.74
CA MET A 29 -4.92 9.08 -1.17
C MET A 29 -6.40 8.79 -0.91
N CYS A 30 -7.09 9.65 -0.16
CA CYS A 30 -8.47 9.40 0.25
C CYS A 30 -9.45 9.43 -0.93
N LYS A 31 -9.24 10.34 -1.90
CA LYS A 31 -10.09 10.47 -3.09
C LYS A 31 -9.98 9.26 -4.02
N ASN A 32 -8.78 8.68 -4.16
CA ASN A 32 -8.54 7.53 -5.04
C ASN A 32 -8.68 6.16 -4.33
N ALA A 33 -8.91 6.14 -3.01
CA ALA A 33 -8.95 4.90 -2.23
C ALA A 33 -10.01 3.90 -2.72
N ALA A 34 -11.21 4.37 -3.10
CA ALA A 34 -12.28 3.50 -3.55
C ALA A 34 -11.90 2.76 -4.85
N GLU A 35 -11.35 3.48 -5.83
CA GLU A 35 -10.92 2.92 -7.11
C GLU A 35 -9.81 1.88 -6.91
N ALA A 36 -8.80 2.20 -6.10
CA ALA A 36 -7.71 1.27 -5.78
C ALA A 36 -8.20 -0.02 -5.10
N ILE A 37 -9.19 0.07 -4.19
CA ILE A 37 -9.78 -1.12 -3.56
C ILE A 37 -10.58 -1.95 -4.58
N TYR A 38 -11.34 -1.31 -5.48
CA TYR A 38 -12.06 -2.02 -6.51
C TYR A 38 -11.12 -2.72 -7.49
N GLU A 39 -10.00 -2.11 -7.84
CA GLU A 39 -8.95 -2.73 -8.65
C GLU A 39 -8.42 -4.02 -7.99
N LEU A 40 -8.14 -4.00 -6.68
CA LEU A 40 -7.75 -5.19 -5.94
C LEU A 40 -8.84 -6.28 -5.96
N ASP A 41 -10.11 -5.91 -5.85
CA ASP A 41 -11.23 -6.84 -5.98
C ASP A 41 -11.27 -7.46 -7.39
N GLN A 42 -11.02 -6.67 -8.45
CA GLN A 42 -10.92 -7.15 -9.83
C GLN A 42 -9.69 -8.04 -10.06
N PHE A 43 -8.60 -7.81 -9.35
CA PHE A 43 -7.44 -8.71 -9.33
C PHE A 43 -7.73 -10.05 -8.65
N GLY A 44 -8.90 -10.21 -8.03
CA GLY A 44 -9.33 -11.43 -7.36
C GLY A 44 -8.96 -11.46 -5.88
N MET A 45 -8.71 -10.31 -5.25
CA MET A 45 -8.52 -10.25 -3.80
C MET A 45 -9.78 -10.76 -3.08
N PRO A 46 -9.68 -11.77 -2.20
CA PRO A 46 -10.85 -12.44 -1.62
C PRO A 46 -11.40 -11.64 -0.43
N PHE A 47 -11.91 -10.43 -0.68
CA PHE A 47 -12.58 -9.64 0.35
C PHE A 47 -13.75 -10.40 0.96
N SER A 48 -13.93 -10.25 2.28
CA SER A 48 -15.16 -10.68 2.93
C SER A 48 -16.35 -9.95 2.28
N ARG A 49 -17.51 -10.62 2.21
CA ARG A 49 -18.68 -10.09 1.53
C ARG A 49 -19.83 -9.84 2.49
N THR A 50 -20.62 -8.82 2.18
CA THR A 50 -21.94 -8.60 2.77
C THR A 50 -22.96 -9.57 2.17
N GLU A 51 -24.15 -9.68 2.76
CA GLU A 51 -25.25 -10.48 2.20
C GLU A 51 -25.64 -10.03 0.78
N ALA A 52 -25.44 -8.75 0.44
CA ALA A 52 -25.68 -8.19 -0.88
C ALA A 52 -24.51 -8.40 -1.86
N GLY A 53 -23.49 -9.19 -1.51
CA GLY A 53 -22.32 -9.49 -2.35
C GLY A 53 -21.30 -8.35 -2.45
N LYS A 54 -21.53 -7.20 -1.80
CA LYS A 54 -20.56 -6.09 -1.75
C LYS A 54 -19.40 -6.40 -0.81
N ILE A 55 -18.27 -5.72 -0.98
CA ILE A 55 -17.12 -5.78 -0.06
C ILE A 55 -17.58 -5.41 1.36
N TYR A 56 -17.29 -6.28 2.31
CA TYR A 56 -17.55 -6.05 3.74
C TYR A 56 -16.56 -5.03 4.30
N GLN A 57 -17.08 -4.13 5.12
CA GLN A 57 -16.32 -3.08 5.80
C GLN A 57 -16.60 -3.13 7.30
N ARG A 58 -15.55 -2.97 8.10
CA ARG A 58 -15.63 -2.96 9.57
C ARG A 58 -15.32 -1.57 10.13
N PRO A 59 -15.75 -1.27 11.37
CA PRO A 59 -15.25 -0.10 12.08
C PRO A 59 -13.74 -0.20 12.34
N PHE A 60 -13.06 0.93 12.40
CA PHE A 60 -11.66 1.02 12.77
C PHE A 60 -11.37 2.31 13.55
N GLY A 61 -10.26 2.34 14.30
CA GLY A 61 -9.92 3.47 15.16
C GLY A 61 -9.82 4.79 14.39
N GLY A 62 -10.39 5.86 14.95
CA GLY A 62 -10.30 7.22 14.39
C GLY A 62 -11.16 7.49 13.15
N GLN A 63 -12.01 6.55 12.74
CA GLN A 63 -12.86 6.71 11.55
C GLN A 63 -14.27 7.18 11.94
N THR A 64 -14.68 8.35 11.42
CA THR A 64 -15.93 9.02 11.76
C THR A 64 -16.73 9.46 10.54
N LEU A 65 -18.05 9.63 10.69
CA LEU A 65 -18.92 10.24 9.68
C LEU A 65 -19.10 11.74 9.96
N GLY A 66 -19.51 12.51 8.95
CA GLY A 66 -19.91 13.91 9.12
C GLY A 66 -18.84 14.79 9.78
N TYR A 67 -17.58 14.65 9.38
CA TYR A 67 -16.44 15.40 9.91
C TYR A 67 -16.30 15.31 11.44
N GLY A 68 -16.37 14.09 12.00
CA GLY A 68 -16.22 13.86 13.44
C GLY A 68 -17.51 13.90 14.25
N LYS A 69 -18.66 14.18 13.63
CA LYS A 69 -19.93 14.43 14.34
C LYS A 69 -20.99 13.35 14.13
N GLY A 70 -20.83 12.50 13.12
CA GLY A 70 -21.80 11.49 12.70
C GLY A 70 -21.60 10.10 13.33
N GLY A 71 -20.79 9.99 14.38
CA GLY A 71 -20.45 8.70 14.99
C GLY A 71 -19.40 7.91 14.21
N MET A 72 -19.32 6.61 14.48
CA MET A 72 -18.28 5.72 13.97
C MET A 72 -18.57 5.26 12.55
N ALA A 73 -17.62 5.48 11.63
CA ALA A 73 -17.71 5.00 10.27
C ALA A 73 -17.30 3.51 10.16
N LYS A 74 -17.78 2.85 9.10
CA LYS A 74 -17.40 1.48 8.73
C LYS A 74 -16.81 1.49 7.33
N ARG A 75 -15.53 1.83 7.21
CA ARG A 75 -14.87 1.96 5.90
C ARG A 75 -13.61 1.13 5.71
N ALA A 76 -13.19 0.37 6.73
CA ALA A 76 -12.05 -0.53 6.61
C ALA A 76 -12.47 -1.84 5.92
N CYS A 77 -12.17 -1.98 4.63
CA CYS A 77 -12.38 -3.22 3.86
C CYS A 77 -11.46 -4.33 4.39
N SER A 78 -11.96 -5.57 4.46
CA SER A 78 -11.19 -6.66 5.08
C SER A 78 -11.40 -8.03 4.44
N CYS A 79 -10.36 -8.87 4.53
CA CYS A 79 -10.43 -10.32 4.31
C CYS A 79 -10.34 -10.99 5.68
N ALA A 80 -11.47 -11.10 6.39
CA ALA A 80 -11.49 -11.44 7.81
C ALA A 80 -10.45 -10.61 8.60
N ASP A 81 -9.52 -11.27 9.28
CA ASP A 81 -8.37 -10.69 9.99
C ASP A 81 -7.03 -10.90 9.27
N ARG A 82 -7.06 -11.35 8.00
CA ARG A 82 -5.88 -11.70 7.19
C ARG A 82 -5.74 -10.85 5.92
N THR A 83 -6.22 -9.59 5.94
CA THR A 83 -6.19 -8.69 4.78
C THR A 83 -4.79 -8.53 4.19
N GLY A 84 -3.75 -8.39 5.01
CA GLY A 84 -2.36 -8.25 4.53
C GLY A 84 -1.85 -9.49 3.80
N HIS A 85 -2.17 -10.69 4.31
CA HIS A 85 -1.83 -11.95 3.65
C HIS A 85 -2.52 -12.07 2.29
N ALA A 86 -3.82 -11.80 2.23
CA ALA A 86 -4.59 -11.81 0.99
C ALA A 86 -4.02 -10.80 -0.03
N LEU A 87 -3.73 -9.58 0.40
CA LEU A 87 -3.19 -8.52 -0.46
C LEU A 87 -1.86 -8.91 -1.11
N ILE A 88 -0.90 -9.40 -0.32
CA ILE A 88 0.44 -9.77 -0.83
C ILE A 88 0.32 -10.92 -1.83
N HIS A 89 -0.47 -11.96 -1.53
CA HIS A 89 -0.65 -13.07 -2.46
C HIS A 89 -1.37 -12.66 -3.75
N THR A 90 -2.38 -11.80 -3.66
CA THR A 90 -3.06 -11.27 -4.85
C THR A 90 -2.09 -10.48 -5.72
N LEU A 91 -1.34 -9.54 -5.14
CA LEU A 91 -0.39 -8.72 -5.89
C LEU A 91 0.75 -9.54 -6.49
N TYR A 92 1.35 -10.46 -5.73
CA TYR A 92 2.36 -11.38 -6.26
C TYR A 92 1.80 -12.22 -7.41
N GLY A 93 0.56 -12.71 -7.31
CA GLY A 93 -0.10 -13.39 -8.43
C GLY A 93 -0.28 -12.50 -9.66
N GLN A 94 -0.56 -11.20 -9.49
CA GLN A 94 -0.68 -10.27 -10.62
C GLN A 94 0.67 -10.02 -11.29
N THR A 95 1.75 -9.86 -10.53
CA THR A 95 3.06 -9.55 -11.11
C THR A 95 3.62 -10.71 -11.93
N LEU A 96 3.29 -11.96 -11.59
CA LEU A 96 3.66 -13.14 -12.38
C LEU A 96 3.09 -13.09 -13.81
N LYS A 97 1.95 -12.41 -14.04
CA LYS A 97 1.40 -12.19 -15.38
C LYS A 97 2.30 -11.31 -16.25
N TYR A 98 3.21 -10.56 -15.62
CA TYR A 98 4.18 -9.68 -16.26
C TYR A 98 5.61 -10.22 -16.13
N GLY A 99 5.81 -11.52 -15.90
CA GLY A 99 7.14 -12.09 -15.60
C GLY A 99 8.23 -11.81 -16.65
N GLU A 100 7.86 -11.57 -17.90
CA GLU A 100 8.82 -11.16 -18.95
C GLU A 100 9.34 -9.73 -18.75
N MET A 101 8.54 -8.86 -18.12
CA MET A 101 8.86 -7.45 -17.85
C MET A 101 9.30 -7.20 -16.40
N CYS A 102 8.81 -8.02 -15.46
CA CYS A 102 9.06 -7.92 -14.03
C CYS A 102 10.04 -9.03 -13.61
N GLN A 103 11.33 -8.71 -13.66
CA GLN A 103 12.39 -9.62 -13.24
C GLN A 103 12.59 -9.57 -11.72
N TYR A 104 12.60 -10.74 -11.10
CA TYR A 104 12.80 -10.89 -9.66
C TYR A 104 14.24 -11.27 -9.35
N PHE A 105 14.85 -10.52 -8.44
CA PHE A 105 16.10 -10.86 -7.76
C PHE A 105 15.77 -11.15 -6.31
N VAL A 106 15.27 -12.36 -6.06
CA VAL A 106 14.87 -12.83 -4.73
C VAL A 106 16.12 -13.07 -3.89
N ASP A 107 16.05 -12.73 -2.60
CA ASP A 107 17.16 -12.88 -1.65
C ASP A 107 18.43 -12.08 -2.00
N TYR A 108 18.23 -10.90 -2.61
CA TYR A 108 19.27 -9.89 -2.79
C TYR A 108 19.14 -8.79 -1.74
N PHE A 109 20.16 -8.64 -0.90
CA PHE A 109 20.22 -7.60 0.12
C PHE A 109 20.81 -6.32 -0.47
N VAL A 110 19.99 -5.28 -0.63
CA VAL A 110 20.45 -3.96 -1.08
C VAL A 110 21.25 -3.30 0.03
N MET A 111 22.51 -2.98 -0.25
CA MET A 111 23.44 -2.41 0.73
C MET A 111 23.49 -0.89 0.66
N ASP A 112 23.55 -0.32 -0.55
CA ASP A 112 23.65 1.13 -0.73
C ASP A 112 23.12 1.57 -2.10
N LEU A 113 22.77 2.85 -2.21
CA LEU A 113 22.43 3.50 -3.46
C LEU A 113 23.70 3.86 -4.24
N LEU A 114 23.64 3.72 -5.56
CA LEU A 114 24.68 4.24 -6.43
C LEU A 114 24.32 5.68 -6.78
N MET A 115 25.18 6.61 -6.39
CA MET A 115 24.99 8.05 -6.58
C MET A 115 26.05 8.60 -7.51
N ASP A 116 25.63 9.39 -8.49
CA ASP A 116 26.49 10.10 -9.43
C ASP A 116 25.97 11.53 -9.60
N GLU A 117 26.82 12.52 -9.30
CA GLU A 117 26.47 13.95 -9.37
C GLU A 117 25.13 14.30 -8.70
N GLY A 118 24.86 13.71 -7.53
CA GLY A 118 23.61 13.93 -6.77
C GLY A 118 22.39 13.18 -7.32
N ARG A 119 22.54 12.36 -8.37
CA ARG A 119 21.48 11.54 -8.95
C ARG A 119 21.67 10.07 -8.57
N CYS A 120 20.57 9.40 -8.20
CA CYS A 120 20.59 7.95 -8.04
C CYS A 120 20.65 7.30 -9.43
N VAL A 121 21.62 6.43 -9.63
CA VAL A 121 21.86 5.69 -10.88
C VAL A 121 21.72 4.17 -10.70
N GLY A 122 21.21 3.74 -9.54
CA GLY A 122 21.06 2.32 -9.23
C GLY A 122 21.27 1.98 -7.76
N CYS A 123 21.57 0.70 -7.51
CA CYS A 123 21.97 0.21 -6.19
C CYS A 123 23.04 -0.88 -6.28
N LEU A 124 23.78 -1.04 -5.17
CA LEU A 124 24.66 -2.16 -4.91
C LEU A 124 23.92 -3.16 -4.02
N ALA A 125 23.92 -4.43 -4.43
CA ALA A 125 23.28 -5.51 -3.69
C ALA A 125 24.21 -6.71 -3.50
N TRP A 126 23.96 -7.45 -2.44
CA TRP A 126 24.62 -8.70 -2.11
C TRP A 126 23.65 -9.86 -2.37
N ASN A 127 24.04 -10.78 -3.26
CA ASN A 127 23.31 -12.02 -3.47
C ASN A 127 23.57 -12.96 -2.29
N MET A 128 22.53 -13.26 -1.50
CA MET A 128 22.67 -14.09 -0.31
C MET A 128 22.86 -15.58 -0.65
N ASP A 129 22.53 -16.02 -1.85
CA ASP A 129 22.65 -17.42 -2.26
C ASP A 129 24.10 -17.83 -2.54
N ASP A 130 24.86 -16.99 -3.24
CA ASP A 130 26.23 -17.30 -3.72
C ASP A 130 27.32 -16.35 -3.22
N GLY A 131 26.93 -15.30 -2.47
CA GLY A 131 27.87 -14.34 -1.89
C GLY A 131 28.34 -13.25 -2.86
N THR A 132 27.88 -13.22 -4.11
CA THR A 132 28.33 -12.26 -5.12
C THR A 132 27.74 -10.86 -4.94
N PHE A 133 28.45 -9.85 -5.44
CA PHE A 133 27.99 -8.47 -5.43
C PHE A 133 27.49 -8.05 -6.82
N HIS A 134 26.33 -7.41 -6.86
CA HIS A 134 25.65 -6.98 -8.08
C HIS A 134 25.40 -5.48 -8.06
N ARG A 135 25.63 -4.83 -9.20
CA ARG A 135 25.25 -3.44 -9.43
C ARG A 135 24.05 -3.40 -10.35
N PHE A 136 22.91 -2.98 -9.82
CA PHE A 136 21.71 -2.74 -10.63
C PHE A 136 21.73 -1.29 -11.10
N ILE A 137 22.14 -1.07 -12.35
CA ILE A 137 22.14 0.26 -12.96
C ILE A 137 20.76 0.57 -13.53
N SER A 138 20.19 1.70 -13.15
CA SER A 138 18.85 2.11 -13.58
C SER A 138 18.76 3.62 -13.78
N LYS A 139 17.82 4.05 -14.62
CA LYS A 139 17.48 5.48 -14.75
C LYS A 139 16.66 5.99 -13.58
N ASN A 140 15.88 5.12 -12.95
CA ASN A 140 15.01 5.41 -11.82
C ASN A 140 15.09 4.24 -10.83
N THR A 141 15.22 4.56 -9.55
CA THR A 141 15.25 3.59 -8.45
C THR A 141 14.12 3.91 -7.49
N VAL A 142 13.30 2.91 -7.15
CA VAL A 142 12.19 3.05 -6.21
C VAL A 142 12.53 2.28 -4.94
N ILE A 143 12.47 2.96 -3.79
CA ILE A 143 12.69 2.35 -2.48
C ILE A 143 11.34 2.02 -1.86
N ALA A 144 11.12 0.73 -1.56
CA ALA A 144 9.91 0.21 -0.92
C ALA A 144 10.25 -0.81 0.19
N SER A 145 11.29 -0.52 1.00
CA SER A 145 11.91 -1.45 1.96
C SER A 145 11.16 -1.65 3.28
N GLY A 146 10.00 -1.00 3.47
CA GLY A 146 9.25 -1.04 4.73
C GLY A 146 9.80 -0.10 5.82
N GLY A 147 9.26 -0.21 7.04
CA GLY A 147 9.66 0.59 8.21
C GLY A 147 10.71 -0.10 9.11
N CYS A 148 11.15 0.57 10.17
CA CYS A 148 12.28 0.15 11.01
C CYS A 148 11.94 -0.15 12.48
N GLY A 149 10.75 -0.67 12.80
CA GLY A 149 10.30 -0.87 14.19
C GLY A 149 11.05 -1.93 15.02
N ARG A 150 12.09 -2.56 14.48
CA ARG A 150 12.97 -3.52 15.18
C ARG A 150 14.29 -2.90 15.67
N VAL A 151 14.66 -1.75 15.11
CA VAL A 151 15.81 -0.95 15.55
C VAL A 151 15.42 -0.20 16.81
#